data_AF-E3N9T9-F1
#
_entry.id   AF-E3N9T9-F1
#
_cell.length_a   1.000
_cell.length_b   1.000
_cell.length_c   1.000
_cell.angle_alpha   90.00
_cell.angle_beta   90.00
_cell.angle_gamma   90.00
#
_symmetry.space_group_name_H-M   'P 1'
#
loop_
_entity.id
_entity.type
_entity.pdbx_description
1 polymer ?
#
loop_
_entity_poly.entity_id
_entity_poly.type
_entity_poly.pdbx_seq_one_letter_code
_entity_poly.pdbx_strand_id
1 'polypeptide(L)'
;MTISAIFLTNFVVFLVFLNGSDGNIGNCDLSTPPPSWLSTNATGILDWATAGQPTNGSNFCVQGSHDDHTFHVAYHIDLGGIDTGEEVKKYVDHDYRLGSSQNGCVNNNTRIVYCFALCLNDTLQNMVIESALKSNQVSFVAQDIQKTTQLDWAITVMQVDYNDPNTHLNASAFLVADAYCSVYIGIKPKLGFDYLYEIQLGKILKD
;
A
#
# COMPACT_ATOMS: atom_id res chain seq x y z
N MET A 1 -72.73 -6.55 7.89
CA MET A 1 -71.45 -6.61 8.64
C MET A 1 -70.52 -7.48 7.82
N THR A 2 -69.74 -6.87 6.93
CA THR A 2 -68.77 -7.54 6.06
C THR A 2 -67.58 -6.61 5.94
N ILE A 3 -66.43 -7.09 6.43
CA ILE A 3 -65.17 -6.36 6.53
C ILE A 3 -64.53 -6.32 5.14
N SER A 4 -64.25 -5.11 4.64
CA SER A 4 -63.40 -4.90 3.46
C SER A 4 -61.94 -5.12 3.87
N ALA A 5 -61.28 -6.10 3.25
CA ALA A 5 -59.84 -6.27 3.38
C ALA A 5 -59.14 -5.21 2.51
N ILE A 6 -58.48 -4.25 3.18
CA ILE A 6 -57.58 -3.29 2.55
C ILE A 6 -56.23 -4.00 2.38
N PHE A 7 -55.85 -4.29 1.14
CA PHE A 7 -54.48 -4.66 0.80
C PHE A 7 -53.58 -3.43 1.01
N LEU A 8 -52.87 -3.39 2.12
CA LEU A 8 -51.71 -2.52 2.31
C LEU A 8 -50.52 -3.16 1.60
N THR A 9 -50.28 -2.76 0.36
CA THR A 9 -49.00 -2.96 -0.31
C THR A 9 -47.94 -2.13 0.42
N ASN A 10 -47.13 -2.80 1.24
CA ASN A 10 -45.94 -2.22 1.84
C ASN A 10 -44.95 -1.86 0.72
N PHE A 11 -44.92 -0.60 0.31
CA PHE A 11 -43.88 -0.07 -0.55
C PHE A 11 -42.65 0.21 0.35
N VAL A 12 -41.80 -0.81 0.50
CA VAL A 12 -40.50 -0.65 1.16
C VAL A 12 -39.60 0.12 0.19
N VAL A 13 -39.46 1.43 0.40
CA VAL A 13 -38.41 2.21 -0.23
C VAL A 13 -37.10 1.80 0.43
N PHE A 14 -36.34 0.92 -0.23
CA PHE A 14 -34.92 0.76 0.08
C PHE A 14 -34.23 2.07 -0.34
N LEU A 15 -33.97 2.94 0.63
CA LEU A 15 -32.95 3.96 0.49
C LEU A 15 -31.61 3.23 0.38
N VAL A 16 -31.20 2.94 -0.85
CA VAL A 16 -29.82 2.58 -1.14
C VAL A 16 -29.01 3.83 -0.85
N PHE A 17 -28.41 3.89 0.33
CA PHE A 17 -27.36 4.87 0.60
C PHE A 17 -26.16 4.50 -0.28
N LEU A 18 -26.13 5.03 -1.50
CA LEU A 18 -24.88 5.20 -2.24
C LEU A 18 -24.11 6.32 -1.54
N ASN A 19 -23.58 6.03 -0.34
CA ASN A 19 -22.58 6.88 0.28
C ASN A 19 -21.24 6.56 -0.40
N GLY A 20 -21.12 6.94 -1.68
CA GLY A 20 -19.82 7.27 -2.24
C GLY A 20 -19.38 8.55 -1.54
N SER A 21 -18.82 8.43 -0.34
CA SER A 21 -18.07 9.52 0.24
C SER A 21 -16.84 9.69 -0.64
N ASP A 22 -16.79 10.75 -1.44
CA ASP A 22 -15.55 11.29 -2.00
C ASP A 22 -14.71 11.78 -0.81
N GLY A 23 -14.09 10.83 -0.11
CA GLY A 23 -13.30 11.10 1.07
C GLY A 23 -11.96 11.67 0.63
N ASN A 24 -11.75 12.95 0.89
CA ASN A 24 -10.46 13.60 0.73
C ASN A 24 -9.52 13.10 1.83
N ILE A 25 -8.39 12.54 1.44
CA ILE A 25 -7.38 11.99 2.35
C ILE A 25 -6.50 13.09 2.96
N GLY A 26 -6.43 14.28 2.34
CA GLY A 26 -5.94 15.54 2.92
C GLY A 26 -4.67 15.41 3.78
N ASN A 27 -4.72 15.95 5.02
CA ASN A 27 -3.66 15.81 6.03
C ASN A 27 -3.61 14.40 6.65
N CYS A 28 -3.77 13.35 5.84
CA CYS A 28 -3.91 11.97 6.30
C CYS A 28 -5.04 11.77 7.33
N ASP A 29 -6.16 12.48 7.20
CA ASP A 29 -7.29 12.39 8.12
C ASP A 29 -8.17 11.17 7.81
N LEU A 30 -7.92 10.08 8.52
CA LEU A 30 -8.57 8.77 8.38
C LEU A 30 -9.96 8.66 9.02
N SER A 31 -10.59 9.76 9.46
CA SER A 31 -11.84 9.70 10.23
C SER A 31 -13.06 9.20 9.43
N THR A 32 -13.14 9.49 8.13
CA THR A 32 -14.21 9.01 7.24
C THR A 32 -13.64 8.49 5.91
N PRO A 33 -13.07 7.28 5.89
CA PRO A 33 -12.27 6.83 4.76
C PRO A 33 -13.10 6.32 3.57
N PRO A 34 -12.79 6.69 2.30
CA PRO A 34 -13.49 6.07 1.18
C PRO A 34 -13.13 4.58 1.05
N PRO A 35 -13.96 3.77 0.36
CA PRO A 35 -13.73 2.33 0.23
C PRO A 35 -12.35 1.96 -0.36
N SER A 36 -11.86 2.77 -1.29
CA SER A 36 -10.59 2.67 -2.01
C SER A 36 -9.37 3.19 -1.23
N TRP A 37 -9.52 3.53 0.04
CA TRP A 37 -8.39 3.98 0.86
C TRP A 37 -7.52 2.82 1.35
N LEU A 38 -6.22 2.93 1.06
CA LEU A 38 -5.10 2.24 1.68
C LEU A 38 -4.25 3.16 2.57
N SER A 39 -3.89 2.72 3.77
CA SER A 39 -2.91 3.41 4.62
C SER A 39 -1.86 2.46 5.20
N THR A 40 -0.73 3.05 5.56
CA THR A 40 0.34 2.41 6.33
C THR A 40 0.69 3.31 7.51
N ASN A 41 0.68 2.75 8.72
CA ASN A 41 1.20 3.39 9.92
C ASN A 41 2.43 2.61 10.40
N ALA A 42 3.57 3.27 10.44
CA ALA A 42 4.87 2.66 10.63
C ALA A 42 5.68 3.34 11.74
N THR A 43 6.39 2.51 12.51
CA THR A 43 7.35 2.90 13.55
C THR A 43 8.66 2.15 13.31
N GLY A 44 9.79 2.69 13.79
CA GLY A 44 11.11 2.12 13.52
C GLY A 44 11.56 2.33 12.07
N ILE A 45 11.18 3.46 11.47
CA ILE A 45 11.58 3.84 10.12
C ILE A 45 12.83 4.73 10.17
N LEU A 46 13.95 4.19 9.71
CA LEU A 46 15.25 4.87 9.71
C LEU A 46 15.29 6.04 8.73
N ASP A 47 14.67 5.85 7.56
CA ASP A 47 14.58 6.85 6.52
C ASP A 47 13.39 6.51 5.60
N TRP A 48 12.88 7.50 4.88
CA TRP A 48 11.81 7.29 3.92
C TRP A 48 11.88 8.31 2.77
N ALA A 49 11.35 7.92 1.62
CA ALA A 49 11.23 8.83 0.48
C ALA A 49 10.00 8.51 -0.36
N THR A 50 9.56 9.51 -1.10
CA THR A 50 8.43 9.41 -2.01
C THR A 50 8.78 9.84 -3.42
N ALA A 51 8.05 9.34 -4.40
CA ALA A 51 8.14 9.76 -5.80
C ALA A 51 6.78 9.62 -6.50
N GLY A 52 6.68 10.11 -7.74
CA GLY A 52 5.49 9.93 -8.58
C GLY A 52 4.38 10.97 -8.36
N GLN A 53 3.91 11.12 -7.12
CA GLN A 53 2.77 11.98 -6.77
C GLN A 53 3.13 13.00 -5.68
N PRO A 54 2.50 14.20 -5.67
CA PRO A 54 2.69 15.17 -4.60
C PRO A 54 2.11 14.68 -3.27
N THR A 55 2.90 14.78 -2.19
CA THR A 55 2.57 14.23 -0.85
C THR A 55 1.61 15.08 -0.02
N ASN A 56 1.11 16.19 -0.57
CA ASN A 56 0.16 17.10 0.06
C ASN A 56 -1.13 17.21 -0.76
N GLY A 57 -1.43 16.19 -1.56
CA GLY A 57 -2.63 16.13 -2.40
C GLY A 57 -3.87 15.71 -1.62
N SER A 58 -5.02 15.79 -2.29
CA SER A 58 -6.31 15.30 -1.81
C SER A 58 -6.40 13.77 -1.74
N ASN A 59 -5.64 13.09 -2.59
CA ASN A 59 -5.73 11.65 -2.81
C ASN A 59 -4.45 10.89 -2.44
N PHE A 60 -3.41 11.60 -2.00
CA PHE A 60 -2.16 11.01 -1.52
C PHE A 60 -1.53 11.94 -0.49
N CYS A 61 -1.22 11.40 0.67
CA CYS A 61 -0.65 12.16 1.77
C CYS A 61 0.44 11.36 2.49
N VAL A 62 1.39 12.11 3.06
CA VAL A 62 2.46 11.56 3.89
C VAL A 62 2.66 12.44 5.12
N GLN A 63 2.83 11.81 6.27
CA GLN A 63 3.22 12.42 7.52
C GLN A 63 4.29 11.56 8.18
N GLY A 64 5.29 12.18 8.80
CA GLY A 64 6.33 11.42 9.46
C GLY A 64 7.33 12.32 10.15
N SER A 65 8.12 11.71 11.01
CA SER A 65 9.21 12.34 11.73
C SER A 65 10.42 11.43 11.65
N HIS A 66 11.50 11.92 11.03
CA HIS A 66 12.77 11.19 11.00
C HIS A 66 13.37 11.05 12.41
N ASP A 67 13.17 12.05 13.27
CA ASP A 67 13.67 12.03 14.64
C ASP A 67 12.91 11.02 15.52
N ASP A 68 11.60 10.88 15.31
CA ASP A 68 10.77 9.92 16.05
C ASP A 68 10.70 8.55 15.37
N HIS A 69 11.38 8.36 14.24
CA HIS A 69 11.34 7.15 13.42
C HIS A 69 9.91 6.68 13.07
N THR A 70 9.02 7.64 12.79
CA THR A 70 7.62 7.39 12.44
C THR A 70 7.34 7.76 10.99
N PHE A 71 6.47 6.98 10.36
CA PHE A 71 6.00 7.25 9.01
C PHE A 71 4.55 6.82 8.84
N HIS A 72 3.75 7.69 8.28
CA HIS A 72 2.36 7.47 7.94
C HIS A 72 2.12 7.89 6.51
N VAL A 73 1.50 7.01 5.73
CA VAL A 73 1.12 7.28 4.36
C VAL A 73 -0.30 6.78 4.12
N ALA A 74 -1.01 7.52 3.28
CA ALA A 74 -2.36 7.19 2.89
C ALA A 74 -2.61 7.50 1.41
N TYR A 75 -3.33 6.59 0.74
CA TYR A 75 -3.57 6.56 -0.70
C TYR A 75 -5.05 6.39 -1.01
N HIS A 76 -5.58 7.22 -1.89
CA HIS A 76 -6.88 7.00 -2.51
C HIS A 76 -6.62 6.26 -3.82
N ILE A 77 -6.80 4.94 -3.81
CA ILE A 77 -6.41 4.10 -4.93
C ILE A 77 -7.49 4.13 -6.02
N ASP A 78 -7.08 4.34 -7.26
CA ASP A 78 -7.94 4.11 -8.44
C ASP A 78 -8.10 2.61 -8.67
N LEU A 79 -9.15 2.05 -8.08
CA LEU A 79 -9.53 0.63 -8.26
C LEU A 79 -10.27 0.38 -9.58
N GLY A 80 -10.52 1.41 -10.39
CA GLY A 80 -11.39 1.33 -11.56
C GLY A 80 -12.87 1.09 -11.21
N GLY A 81 -13.71 0.97 -12.25
CA GLY A 81 -15.15 0.69 -12.13
C GLY A 81 -15.49 -0.75 -11.78
N ILE A 82 -14.76 -1.37 -10.86
CA ILE A 82 -15.03 -2.74 -10.41
C ILE A 82 -16.18 -2.68 -9.39
N ASP A 83 -17.31 -3.28 -9.73
CA ASP A 83 -18.40 -3.60 -8.78
C ASP A 83 -17.79 -4.41 -7.62
N THR A 84 -17.62 -3.76 -6.47
CA THR A 84 -16.91 -4.29 -5.30
C THR A 84 -17.75 -5.37 -4.60
N GLY A 85 -17.74 -6.58 -5.17
CA GLY A 85 -18.24 -7.81 -4.56
C GLY A 85 -17.12 -8.75 -4.08
N GLU A 86 -15.87 -8.50 -4.45
CA GLU A 86 -14.72 -9.22 -3.90
C GLU A 86 -14.25 -8.52 -2.63
N GLU A 87 -14.23 -9.25 -1.53
CA GLU A 87 -13.69 -8.79 -0.25
C GLU A 87 -12.25 -8.28 -0.46
N VAL A 88 -12.13 -6.95 -0.54
CA VAL A 88 -10.87 -6.26 -0.33
C VAL A 88 -10.37 -6.71 1.05
N LYS A 89 -9.43 -7.65 1.06
CA LYS A 89 -8.81 -8.11 2.30
C LYS A 89 -7.96 -6.97 2.86
N LYS A 90 -8.60 -6.13 3.66
CA LYS A 90 -7.92 -5.20 4.57
C LYS A 90 -7.30 -6.03 5.68
N TYR A 91 -6.03 -5.77 5.93
CA TYR A 91 -5.15 -6.43 6.90
C TYR A 91 -4.46 -7.71 6.38
N VAL A 92 -3.16 -7.59 6.10
CA VAL A 92 -2.24 -8.73 5.99
C VAL A 92 -1.45 -8.75 7.30
N ASP A 93 -1.83 -9.65 8.21
CA ASP A 93 -0.95 -10.00 9.31
C ASP A 93 0.26 -10.73 8.72
N HIS A 94 1.48 -10.30 9.06
CA HIS A 94 2.71 -10.91 8.55
C HIS A 94 2.97 -12.32 9.14
N ASP A 95 2.02 -12.85 9.93
CA ASP A 95 2.10 -14.17 10.52
C ASP A 95 1.45 -15.24 9.64
N TYR A 96 2.16 -15.74 8.60
CA TYR A 96 1.98 -17.13 8.19
C TYR A 96 3.17 -17.71 7.40
N ARG A 97 3.98 -18.51 8.12
CA ARG A 97 4.65 -19.73 7.65
C ARG A 97 5.51 -19.63 6.37
N LEU A 98 6.72 -19.10 6.52
CA LEU A 98 7.80 -19.40 5.57
C LEU A 98 8.42 -20.76 5.91
N GLY A 99 8.06 -21.78 5.14
CA GLY A 99 8.92 -22.93 4.91
C GLY A 99 10.28 -22.49 4.37
N SER A 100 11.27 -23.36 4.48
CA SER A 100 12.72 -23.15 4.35
C SER A 100 13.27 -22.62 3.01
N SER A 101 12.47 -21.97 2.16
CA SER A 101 12.91 -21.19 0.99
C SER A 101 12.39 -19.74 1.09
N GLN A 102 13.21 -18.86 1.64
CA GLN A 102 12.84 -17.51 2.14
C GLN A 102 12.65 -16.40 1.08
N ASN A 103 12.48 -16.73 -0.20
CA ASN A 103 12.25 -15.73 -1.25
C ASN A 103 10.89 -15.94 -1.91
N GLY A 104 9.89 -15.15 -1.50
CA GLY A 104 8.55 -15.13 -2.11
C GLY A 104 8.44 -14.25 -3.35
N CYS A 105 9.53 -13.62 -3.78
CA CYS A 105 9.54 -12.74 -4.93
C CYS A 105 10.02 -13.44 -6.20
N VAL A 106 9.61 -12.88 -7.35
CA VAL A 106 9.93 -13.37 -8.70
C VAL A 106 11.43 -13.33 -9.01
N ASN A 107 12.16 -12.46 -8.32
CA ASN A 107 13.58 -12.25 -8.53
C ASN A 107 14.40 -13.15 -7.60
N ASN A 108 15.24 -14.02 -8.16
CA ASN A 108 16.05 -14.98 -7.43
C ASN A 108 17.49 -14.51 -7.13
N ASN A 109 17.75 -13.20 -7.16
CA ASN A 109 19.07 -12.66 -6.86
C ASN A 109 19.53 -13.09 -5.46
N THR A 110 20.74 -13.63 -5.37
CA THR A 110 21.28 -14.21 -4.14
C THR A 110 21.53 -13.19 -3.02
N ARG A 111 21.46 -11.89 -3.32
CA ARG A 111 21.51 -10.82 -2.32
C ARG A 111 20.18 -10.61 -1.59
N ILE A 112 19.08 -11.15 -2.12
CA ILE A 112 17.77 -11.09 -1.49
C ILE A 112 17.71 -12.21 -0.47
N VAL A 113 17.69 -11.85 0.81
CA VAL A 113 17.69 -12.80 1.93
C VAL A 113 16.30 -12.97 2.54
N TYR A 114 15.40 -12.02 2.27
CA TYR A 114 14.01 -12.05 2.68
C TYR A 114 13.18 -11.31 1.65
N CYS A 115 12.04 -11.87 1.23
CA CYS A 115 11.15 -11.16 0.32
C CYS A 115 9.70 -11.60 0.50
N PHE A 116 8.82 -10.62 0.72
CA PHE A 116 7.39 -10.78 0.79
C PHE A 116 6.73 -9.71 -0.09
N ALA A 117 6.08 -10.13 -1.17
CA ALA A 117 5.47 -9.21 -2.12
C ALA A 117 3.95 -9.39 -2.19
N LEU A 118 3.24 -8.27 -2.12
CA LEU A 118 1.83 -8.13 -2.44
C LEU A 118 1.72 -7.36 -3.75
N CYS A 119 2.18 -8.00 -4.83
CA CYS A 119 2.24 -7.41 -6.15
C CYS A 119 1.87 -8.48 -7.17
N LEU A 120 0.69 -8.37 -7.78
CA LEU A 120 0.18 -9.37 -8.74
C LEU A 120 0.84 -9.27 -10.13
N ASN A 121 1.48 -8.14 -10.43
CA ASN A 121 2.21 -7.95 -11.67
C ASN A 121 3.69 -8.28 -11.45
N ASP A 122 4.11 -9.47 -11.88
CA ASP A 122 5.48 -9.96 -11.73
C ASP A 122 6.53 -9.07 -12.42
N THR A 123 6.16 -8.44 -13.55
CA THR A 123 7.08 -7.53 -14.25
C THR A 123 7.31 -6.27 -13.43
N LEU A 124 6.25 -5.69 -12.86
CA LEU A 124 6.35 -4.56 -11.94
C LEU A 124 7.13 -4.94 -10.68
N GLN A 125 6.83 -6.09 -10.08
CA GLN A 125 7.53 -6.59 -8.91
C GLN A 125 9.04 -6.71 -9.17
N ASN A 126 9.45 -7.28 -10.31
CA ASN A 126 10.86 -7.39 -10.67
C ASN A 126 11.53 -6.01 -10.84
N MET A 127 10.88 -5.04 -11.49
CA MET A 127 11.42 -3.69 -11.65
C MET A 127 11.63 -2.99 -10.30
N VAL A 128 10.69 -3.15 -9.36
CA VAL A 128 10.80 -2.61 -8.00
C VAL A 128 11.99 -3.23 -7.26
N ILE A 129 12.14 -4.55 -7.34
CA ILE A 129 13.24 -5.28 -6.69
C ILE A 129 14.60 -4.89 -7.28
N GLU A 130 14.70 -4.79 -8.61
CA GLU A 130 15.93 -4.35 -9.27
C GLU A 130 16.35 -2.96 -8.84
N SER A 131 15.38 -2.05 -8.61
CA SER A 131 15.64 -0.72 -8.09
C SER A 131 16.15 -0.76 -6.64
N ALA A 132 15.54 -1.57 -5.78
CA ALA A 132 15.97 -1.78 -4.39
C ALA A 132 17.39 -2.37 -4.25
N LEU A 133 17.80 -3.23 -5.21
CA LEU A 133 19.13 -3.85 -5.23
C LEU A 133 20.28 -2.88 -5.56
N LYS A 134 19.97 -1.72 -6.17
CA LYS A 134 20.97 -0.75 -6.66
C LYS A 134 21.52 0.14 -5.55
N SER A 135 20.74 0.46 -4.53
CA SER A 135 21.13 1.44 -3.50
C SER A 135 20.48 1.13 -2.16
N ASN A 136 21.14 1.55 -1.07
CA ASN A 136 20.58 1.60 0.27
C ASN A 136 20.01 2.99 0.62
N GLN A 137 19.95 3.92 -0.34
CA GLN A 137 19.35 5.25 -0.16
C GLN A 137 17.90 5.26 -0.66
N VAL A 138 16.94 5.51 0.23
CA VAL A 138 15.50 5.49 -0.07
C VAL A 138 15.10 6.45 -1.19
N SER A 139 15.70 7.64 -1.24
CA SER A 139 15.43 8.67 -2.25
C SER A 139 15.86 8.25 -3.64
N PHE A 140 17.04 7.61 -3.76
CA PHE A 140 17.49 7.01 -5.01
C PHE A 140 16.53 5.91 -5.46
N VAL A 141 16.16 5.00 -4.55
CA VAL A 141 15.29 3.86 -4.89
C VAL A 141 13.92 4.35 -5.37
N ALA A 142 13.29 5.31 -4.69
CA ALA A 142 12.01 5.88 -5.08
C ALA A 142 12.07 6.52 -6.49
N GLN A 143 13.12 7.31 -6.77
CA GLN A 143 13.31 7.96 -8.07
C GLN A 143 13.63 6.96 -9.19
N ASP A 144 14.43 5.94 -8.91
CA ASP A 144 14.77 4.90 -9.88
C ASP A 144 13.54 4.04 -10.23
N ILE A 145 12.68 3.71 -9.25
CA ILE A 145 11.39 3.06 -9.49
C ILE A 145 10.51 3.92 -10.40
N GLN A 146 10.35 5.22 -10.08
CA GLN A 146 9.55 6.13 -10.90
C GLN A 146 10.06 6.17 -12.35
N LYS A 147 11.39 6.28 -12.52
CA LYS A 147 12.02 6.37 -13.84
C LYS A 147 11.94 5.07 -14.65
N THR A 148 12.12 3.92 -14.00
CA THR A 148 12.17 2.62 -14.67
C THR A 148 10.79 2.10 -15.03
N THR A 149 9.81 2.25 -14.13
CA THR A 149 8.43 1.81 -14.35
C THR A 149 7.65 2.75 -15.26
N GLN A 150 8.03 4.04 -15.29
CA GLN A 150 7.31 5.10 -16.02
C GLN A 150 5.83 5.23 -15.61
N LEU A 151 5.49 4.75 -14.41
CA LEU A 151 4.14 4.83 -13.87
C LEU A 151 3.90 6.21 -13.22
N ASP A 152 2.71 6.75 -13.45
CA ASP A 152 2.17 7.93 -12.76
C ASP A 152 1.53 7.51 -11.41
N TRP A 153 2.23 6.67 -10.63
CA TRP A 153 1.75 6.12 -9.36
C TRP A 153 2.47 6.80 -8.20
N ALA A 154 1.80 6.90 -7.05
CA ALA A 154 2.48 7.28 -5.81
C ALA A 154 3.42 6.15 -5.40
N ILE A 155 4.66 6.50 -5.10
CA ILE A 155 5.70 5.56 -4.68
C ILE A 155 6.16 5.99 -3.28
N THR A 156 6.21 5.07 -2.34
CA THR A 156 6.91 5.26 -1.06
C THR A 156 7.90 4.14 -0.81
N VAL A 157 9.08 4.52 -0.32
CA VAL A 157 10.14 3.61 0.11
C VAL A 157 10.45 3.92 1.56
N MET A 158 10.32 2.93 2.44
CA MET A 158 10.60 3.03 3.87
C MET A 158 11.78 2.13 4.22
N GLN A 159 12.84 2.67 4.81
CA GLN A 159 13.93 1.88 5.37
C GLN A 159 13.58 1.45 6.80
N VAL A 160 13.43 0.15 6.99
CA VAL A 160 12.89 -0.46 8.20
C VAL A 160 14.04 -0.87 9.12
N ASP A 161 14.01 -0.48 10.39
CA ASP A 161 14.95 -0.96 11.39
C ASP A 161 14.53 -2.35 11.89
N TYR A 162 15.10 -3.39 11.31
CA TYR A 162 14.84 -4.76 11.74
C TYR A 162 15.55 -5.15 13.06
N ASN A 163 16.37 -4.26 13.63
CA ASN A 163 17.01 -4.49 14.93
C ASN A 163 16.24 -3.88 16.09
N ASP A 164 15.29 -2.97 15.83
CA ASP A 164 14.43 -2.39 16.86
C ASP A 164 13.18 -3.26 17.07
N PRO A 165 12.99 -3.85 18.27
CA PRO A 165 11.78 -4.62 18.58
C PRO A 165 10.49 -3.78 18.60
N ASN A 166 10.60 -2.45 18.59
CA ASN A 166 9.46 -1.55 18.49
C ASN A 166 9.10 -1.21 17.04
N THR A 167 9.82 -1.73 16.05
CA THR A 167 9.48 -1.57 14.65
C THR A 167 8.18 -2.31 14.32
N HIS A 168 7.18 -1.56 13.87
CA HIS A 168 5.89 -2.10 13.45
C HIS A 168 5.46 -1.47 12.14
N LEU A 169 4.94 -2.30 11.24
CA LEU A 169 4.31 -1.90 9.99
C LEU A 169 2.85 -2.35 9.99
N ASN A 170 1.93 -1.41 10.23
CA ASN A 170 0.51 -1.65 10.06
C ASN A 170 0.08 -1.13 8.69
N ALA A 171 0.26 -1.97 7.67
CA ALA A 171 -0.07 -1.66 6.28
C ALA A 171 -1.37 -2.36 5.86
N SER A 172 -2.22 -1.61 5.16
CA SER A 172 -3.31 -2.19 4.38
C SER A 172 -2.86 -2.41 2.93
N ALA A 173 -3.52 -3.31 2.22
CA ALA A 173 -3.15 -3.70 0.86
C ALA A 173 -4.39 -3.96 0.01
N PHE A 174 -4.27 -3.69 -1.30
CA PHE A 174 -5.20 -4.17 -2.32
C PHE A 174 -4.47 -5.20 -3.19
N LEU A 175 -5.11 -6.32 -3.49
CA LEU A 175 -4.57 -7.30 -4.46
C LEU A 175 -5.15 -7.01 -5.85
N VAL A 176 -4.72 -5.90 -6.45
CA VAL A 176 -5.18 -5.45 -7.77
C VAL A 176 -3.96 -5.11 -8.62
N ALA A 177 -3.71 -5.92 -9.66
CA ALA A 177 -2.48 -5.87 -10.46
C ALA A 177 -2.17 -4.49 -11.07
N ASP A 178 -3.23 -3.76 -11.46
CA ASP A 178 -3.12 -2.46 -12.15
C ASP A 178 -3.42 -1.27 -11.24
N ALA A 179 -3.45 -1.46 -9.91
CA ALA A 179 -3.75 -0.39 -8.96
C ALA A 179 -2.83 -0.35 -7.73
N TYR A 180 -2.27 -1.49 -7.30
CA TYR A 180 -1.40 -1.54 -6.12
C TYR A 180 -0.34 -2.63 -6.20
N CYS A 181 0.84 -2.33 -5.65
CA CYS A 181 1.95 -3.26 -5.53
C CYS A 181 2.76 -2.90 -4.28
N SER A 182 3.00 -3.85 -3.38
CA SER A 182 4.00 -3.68 -2.32
C SER A 182 5.02 -4.80 -2.26
N VAL A 183 6.23 -4.46 -1.83
CA VAL A 183 7.36 -5.38 -1.71
C VAL A 183 8.12 -5.06 -0.43
N TYR A 184 8.07 -5.99 0.52
CA TYR A 184 8.89 -5.98 1.71
C TYR A 184 10.13 -6.85 1.46
N ILE A 185 11.32 -6.25 1.46
CA ILE A 185 12.53 -6.90 0.95
C ILE A 185 13.78 -6.63 1.78
N GLY A 186 14.41 -7.71 2.24
CA GLY A 186 15.70 -7.71 2.93
C GLY A 186 16.84 -7.98 1.96
N ILE A 187 17.82 -7.08 1.94
CA ILE A 187 18.94 -7.10 1.00
C ILE A 187 20.26 -7.15 1.76
N LYS A 188 21.09 -8.12 1.37
CA LYS A 188 22.50 -8.21 1.73
C LYS A 188 23.35 -7.56 0.64
N PRO A 189 23.90 -6.34 0.84
CA PRO A 189 24.70 -5.70 -0.18
C PRO A 189 26.06 -6.36 -0.38
N LYS A 190 26.71 -6.02 -1.50
CA LYS A 190 28.09 -6.45 -1.75
C LYS A 190 29.08 -5.82 -0.77
N LEU A 191 28.79 -4.59 -0.32
CA LEU A 191 29.57 -3.81 0.63
C LEU A 191 28.59 -3.06 1.54
N GLY A 192 28.92 -2.98 2.83
CA GLY A 192 28.09 -2.32 3.85
C GLY A 192 27.24 -3.29 4.66
N PHE A 193 26.23 -2.75 5.31
CA PHE A 193 25.32 -3.49 6.19
C PHE A 193 24.05 -3.90 5.45
N ASP A 194 23.46 -5.00 5.90
CA ASP A 194 22.16 -5.46 5.43
C ASP A 194 21.11 -4.38 5.68
N TYR A 195 20.11 -4.30 4.81
CA TYR A 195 19.03 -3.33 4.94
C TYR A 195 17.70 -3.95 4.53
N LEU A 196 16.63 -3.37 5.05
CA LEU A 196 15.27 -3.83 4.86
C LEU A 196 14.41 -2.67 4.37
N TYR A 197 13.62 -2.93 3.34
CA TYR A 197 12.67 -1.96 2.80
C TYR A 197 11.24 -2.48 2.86
N GLU A 198 10.31 -1.59 3.16
CA GLU A 198 8.93 -1.69 2.68
C GLU A 198 8.76 -0.70 1.51
N ILE A 199 8.35 -1.21 0.36
CA ILE A 199 8.15 -0.42 -0.86
C ILE A 199 6.69 -0.54 -1.28
N GLN A 200 6.00 0.58 -1.47
CA GLN A 200 4.59 0.62 -1.84
C GLN A 200 4.38 1.51 -3.05
N LEU A 201 3.64 1.00 -4.02
CA LEU A 201 3.25 1.68 -5.25
C LEU A 201 1.72 1.66 -5.35
N GLY A 202 1.11 2.83 -5.43
CA GLY A 202 -0.34 2.98 -5.55
C GLY A 202 -0.75 3.89 -6.71
N LYS A 203 -1.66 3.41 -7.57
CA LYS A 203 -2.28 4.24 -8.59
C LYS A 203 -3.28 5.19 -7.94
N ILE A 204 -2.97 6.48 -7.90
CA ILE A 204 -3.82 7.46 -7.22
C ILE A 204 -5.03 7.83 -8.08
N LEU A 205 -6.20 7.92 -7.46
CA LEU A 205 -7.42 8.45 -8.08
C LEU A 205 -7.20 9.90 -8.53
N LYS A 206 -7.51 10.19 -9.78
CA LYS A 206 -7.44 11.55 -10.32
C LYS A 206 -8.73 12.29 -9.98
N ASP A 207 -8.57 13.55 -9.59
CA ASP A 207 -9.69 14.50 -9.42
C ASP A 207 -10.39 14.78 -10.76
#